data_AF-A0A2P5WP84-F1
#
_entry.id   AF-A0A2P5WP84-F1
#
_cell.length_a   1.000
_cell.length_b   1.000
_cell.length_c   1.000
_cell.angle_alpha   90.00
_cell.angle_beta   90.00
_cell.angle_gamma   90.00
#
_symmetry.space_group_name_H-M   'P 1'
#
loop_
_entity.id
_entity.type
_entity.pdbx_description
1 polymer ?
#
loop_
_entity_poly.entity_id
_entity_poly.type
_entity_poly.pdbx_seq_one_letter_code
_entity_poly.pdbx_strand_id
1 'polypeptide(L)'
;MRKDEACKVACRVKLDAEAAKNFKEKIDGNYRVNMILGNVSVTERQVEGFPIGFKGSYYPSGKEVYFINNHLSFKVMYHVNPEDDSAQIVGFHVDPYRFGDIKIGESSFGNLRLLKNELELGFREG
;
A
#
# COMPACT_ATOMS: atom_id res chain seq x y z
N MET A 1 0.68 5.46 26.75
CA MET A 1 1.43 4.82 25.63
C MET A 1 0.44 4.10 24.74
N ARG A 2 0.34 4.48 23.46
CA ARG A 2 -0.40 3.68 22.48
C ARG A 2 0.30 2.31 22.39
N LYS A 3 -0.45 1.22 22.47
CA LYS A 3 0.11 -0.12 22.30
C LYS A 3 0.45 -0.29 20.82
N ASP A 4 1.68 -0.72 20.54
CA ASP A 4 2.07 -1.10 19.18
C ASP A 4 1.27 -2.35 18.79
N GLU A 5 0.27 -2.17 17.93
CA GLU A 5 -0.46 -3.27 17.30
C GLU A 5 0.16 -3.57 15.95
N ALA A 6 0.74 -4.77 15.80
CA ALA A 6 1.47 -5.15 14.59
C ALA A 6 0.59 -5.21 13.32
N CYS A 7 -0.70 -5.55 13.44
CA CYS A 7 -1.65 -5.59 12.33
C CYS A 7 -3.09 -5.70 12.82
N LYS A 8 -3.90 -4.64 12.63
CA LYS A 8 -5.35 -4.66 12.88
C LYS A 8 -6.11 -4.65 11.56
N VAL A 9 -7.03 -5.60 11.38
CA VAL A 9 -7.90 -5.63 10.19
C VAL A 9 -8.82 -4.41 10.23
N ALA A 10 -8.58 -3.41 9.38
CA ALA A 10 -9.45 -2.23 9.34
C ALA A 10 -10.72 -2.45 8.52
N CYS A 11 -10.63 -3.18 7.39
CA CYS A 11 -11.77 -3.50 6.55
C CYS A 11 -11.61 -4.89 5.90
N ARG A 12 -12.75 -5.54 5.61
CA ARG A 12 -12.83 -6.76 4.81
C ARG A 12 -13.58 -6.43 3.53
N VAL A 13 -12.85 -6.22 2.45
CA VAL A 13 -13.44 -5.96 1.13
C VAL A 13 -13.44 -7.25 0.33
N LYS A 14 -14.60 -7.59 -0.26
CA LYS A 14 -14.67 -8.59 -1.32
C LYS A 14 -14.50 -7.87 -2.64
N LEU A 15 -13.53 -8.31 -3.44
CA LEU A 15 -13.36 -7.81 -4.79
C LEU A 15 -14.44 -8.42 -5.68
N ASP A 16 -15.30 -7.56 -6.24
CA ASP A 16 -16.20 -7.97 -7.32
C ASP A 16 -15.41 -8.16 -8.63
N ALA A 17 -16.10 -8.64 -9.66
CA ALA A 17 -15.47 -8.94 -10.95
C ALA A 17 -14.91 -7.70 -11.66
N GLU A 18 -15.55 -6.54 -11.47
CA GLU A 18 -15.16 -5.28 -12.10
C GLU A 18 -13.90 -4.72 -11.44
N ALA A 19 -13.88 -4.66 -10.11
CA ALA A 19 -12.72 -4.28 -9.32
C ALA A 19 -11.54 -5.22 -9.63
N ALA A 20 -11.78 -6.53 -9.68
CA ALA A 20 -10.76 -7.50 -10.05
C ALA A 20 -10.15 -7.23 -11.43
N LYS A 21 -10.97 -6.87 -12.42
CA LYS A 21 -10.49 -6.50 -13.76
C LYS A 21 -9.65 -5.22 -13.72
N ASN A 22 -10.13 -4.19 -13.03
CA ASN A 22 -9.44 -2.90 -12.87
C ASN A 22 -8.06 -3.07 -12.23
N PHE A 23 -7.97 -3.87 -11.14
CA PHE A 23 -6.69 -4.15 -10.50
C PHE A 23 -5.72 -4.89 -11.43
N LYS A 24 -6.19 -5.84 -12.25
CA LYS A 24 -5.33 -6.51 -13.23
C LYS A 24 -4.78 -5.54 -14.26
N GLU A 25 -5.64 -4.72 -14.86
CA GLU A 25 -5.24 -3.72 -15.86
C GLU A 25 -4.23 -2.72 -15.28
N LYS A 26 -4.44 -2.27 -14.04
CA LYS A 26 -3.50 -1.38 -13.34
C LYS A 26 -2.17 -2.07 -13.03
N ILE A 27 -2.17 -3.35 -12.63
CA ILE A 27 -0.92 -4.10 -12.41
C ILE A 27 -0.17 -4.28 -13.73
N ASP A 28 -0.86 -4.66 -14.81
CA ASP A 28 -0.25 -4.82 -16.13
C ASP A 28 0.26 -3.49 -16.70
N GLY A 29 -0.43 -2.39 -16.39
CA GLY A 29 -0.02 -1.02 -16.74
C GLY A 29 1.06 -0.41 -15.83
N ASN A 30 1.63 -1.18 -14.90
CA ASN A 30 2.60 -0.68 -13.90
C ASN A 30 2.12 0.57 -13.15
N TYR A 31 0.82 0.66 -12.88
CA TYR A 31 0.22 1.79 -12.19
C TYR A 31 0.81 1.93 -10.78
N ARG A 32 1.25 3.15 -10.46
CA ARG A 32 1.82 3.51 -9.17
C ARG A 32 0.89 4.46 -8.45
N VAL A 33 0.59 4.14 -7.19
CA VAL A 33 -0.17 5.03 -6.30
C VAL A 33 0.79 6.05 -5.73
N ASN A 34 0.44 7.32 -5.84
CA ASN A 34 1.14 8.41 -5.16
C ASN A 34 0.38 8.81 -3.89
N MET A 35 1.12 9.22 -2.87
CA MET A 35 0.60 9.77 -1.62
C MET A 35 1.48 10.95 -1.22
N ILE A 36 0.90 11.98 -0.63
CA ILE A 36 1.62 13.19 -0.22
C ILE A 36 1.41 13.39 1.26
N LEU A 37 2.49 13.58 2.02
CA LEU A 37 2.44 13.93 3.43
C LEU A 37 3.12 15.29 3.63
N GLY A 38 2.33 16.29 4.02
CA GLY A 38 2.78 17.68 4.05
C GLY A 38 3.06 18.18 2.62
N ASN A 39 4.34 18.38 2.31
CA ASN A 39 4.84 18.80 0.99
C ASN A 39 5.74 17.73 0.32
N VAL A 40 5.84 16.52 0.89
CA VAL A 40 6.71 15.45 0.40
C VAL A 40 5.87 14.32 -0.21
N SER A 41 6.18 13.91 -1.44
CA SER A 41 5.56 12.74 -2.07
C SER A 41 6.19 11.44 -1.61
N VAL A 42 5.39 10.38 -1.63
CA VAL A 42 5.81 9.05 -1.21
C VAL A 42 6.74 8.45 -2.25
N THR A 43 7.78 7.77 -1.77
CA THR A 43 8.72 7.08 -2.65
C THR A 43 8.98 5.64 -2.20
N GLU A 44 9.00 4.72 -3.15
CA GLU A 44 9.49 3.36 -2.97
C GLU A 44 10.87 3.26 -3.62
N ARG A 45 11.92 3.00 -2.84
CA ARG A 45 13.31 2.86 -3.33
C ARG A 45 13.71 3.94 -4.35
N GLN A 46 13.44 5.21 -4.01
CA GLN A 46 13.73 6.42 -4.82
C GLN A 46 12.82 6.66 -6.04
N VAL A 47 11.84 5.80 -6.31
CA VAL A 47 10.83 6.01 -7.35
C VAL A 47 9.58 6.59 -6.71
N GLU A 48 8.98 7.61 -7.33
CA GLU A 48 7.73 8.20 -6.85
C GLU A 48 6.57 7.20 -6.91
N GLY A 49 5.75 7.22 -5.86
CA GLY A 49 4.65 6.28 -5.68
C GLY A 49 5.13 4.85 -5.44
N PHE A 50 4.16 3.93 -5.40
CA PHE A 50 4.40 2.51 -5.19
C PHE A 50 3.42 1.65 -5.99
N PRO A 51 3.81 0.45 -6.44
CA PRO A 51 2.94 -0.41 -7.23
C PRO A 51 1.79 -0.95 -6.38
N ILE A 52 0.60 -1.00 -6.97
CA ILE A 52 -0.59 -1.59 -6.31
C ILE A 52 -0.49 -3.11 -6.10
N GLY A 53 0.42 -3.78 -6.80
CA GLY A 53 0.53 -5.22 -6.83
C GLY A 53 1.54 -5.68 -7.87
N PHE A 54 1.60 -6.98 -8.09
CA PHE A 54 2.52 -7.60 -9.05
C PHE A 54 1.95 -8.90 -9.62
N LYS A 55 2.49 -9.30 -10.77
CA LYS A 55 2.23 -10.58 -11.42
C LYS A 55 3.30 -11.59 -11.01
N GLY A 56 2.89 -12.80 -10.64
CA GLY A 56 3.81 -13.88 -10.27
C GLY A 56 3.24 -15.25 -10.64
N SER A 57 4.05 -16.29 -10.47
CA SER A 57 3.64 -17.68 -10.72
C SER A 57 3.38 -18.42 -9.41
N TYR A 58 2.31 -19.21 -9.37
CA TYR A 58 1.97 -20.01 -8.19
C TYR A 58 2.58 -21.42 -8.28
N TYR A 59 3.52 -21.72 -7.40
CA TYR A 59 4.12 -23.05 -7.31
C TYR A 59 3.17 -24.05 -6.61
N PRO A 60 3.08 -25.32 -7.05
CA PRO A 60 3.80 -25.96 -8.16
C PRO A 60 3.13 -25.82 -9.53
N SER A 61 1.92 -25.26 -9.59
CA SER A 61 1.12 -25.22 -10.82
C SER A 61 1.74 -24.43 -11.97
N GLY A 62 2.64 -23.49 -11.68
CA GLY A 62 3.19 -22.54 -12.65
C GLY A 62 2.18 -21.53 -13.19
N LYS A 63 0.92 -21.59 -12.72
CA LYS A 63 -0.16 -20.70 -13.15
C LYS A 63 0.18 -19.26 -12.79
N GLU A 64 0.01 -18.36 -13.74
CA GLU A 64 0.14 -16.93 -13.53
C GLU A 64 -1.00 -16.40 -12.65
N VAL A 65 -0.64 -15.66 -11.61
CA VAL A 65 -1.56 -15.09 -10.63
C VAL A 65 -1.17 -13.64 -10.36
N TYR A 66 -2.18 -12.81 -10.15
CA TYR A 66 -2.01 -11.41 -9.76
C TYR A 66 -2.13 -11.30 -8.24
N PHE A 67 -1.17 -10.61 -7.63
CA PHE A 67 -1.09 -10.33 -6.21
C PHE A 67 -1.29 -8.83 -5.97
N ILE A 68 -2.04 -8.49 -4.91
CA ILE A 68 -2.27 -7.10 -4.50
C ILE A 68 -1.44 -6.81 -3.24
N ASN A 69 -0.78 -5.65 -3.24
CA ASN A 69 -0.15 -5.10 -2.04
C ASN A 69 -1.24 -4.49 -1.16
N ASN A 70 -1.63 -5.20 -0.10
CA ASN A 70 -2.70 -4.76 0.79
C ASN A 70 -2.19 -3.92 1.98
N HIS A 71 -0.90 -4.01 2.27
CA HIS A 71 -0.29 -3.42 3.44
C HIS A 71 0.85 -2.51 3.04
N LEU A 72 0.92 -1.34 3.68
CA LEU A 72 1.93 -0.34 3.42
C LEU A 72 2.68 -0.09 4.72
N SER A 73 4.00 -0.32 4.72
CA SER A 73 4.87 0.13 5.80
C SER A 73 5.46 1.47 5.41
N PHE A 74 5.21 2.49 6.22
CA PHE A 74 5.75 3.83 5.98
C PHE A 74 6.94 4.11 6.86
N LYS A 75 7.93 4.80 6.30
CA LYS A 75 9.03 5.40 7.03
C LYS A 75 9.01 6.90 6.77
N VAL A 76 8.69 7.65 7.83
CA VAL A 76 8.64 9.11 7.80
C VAL A 76 9.90 9.62 8.47
N MET A 77 10.67 10.42 7.73
CA MET A 77 11.85 11.11 8.22
C MET A 77 11.47 12.56 8.49
N TYR A 78 11.83 13.06 9.67
CA TYR A 78 11.52 14.42 10.09
C TYR A 78 12.73 15.04 10.78
N HIS A 79 12.87 16.36 10.64
CA HIS A 79 13.77 17.18 11.43
C HIS A 79 12.97 17.89 12.50
N VAL A 80 13.48 17.90 13.74
CA VAL A 80 12.92 18.69 14.83
C VAL A 80 13.79 19.94 14.97
N ASN A 81 13.15 21.10 14.97
CA ASN A 81 13.81 22.37 15.25
C ASN A 81 14.10 22.47 16.75
N PRO A 82 15.37 22.64 17.17
CA PRO A 82 15.72 22.70 18.60
C PRO A 82 15.24 23.97 19.31
N GLU A 83 14.82 25.01 18.57
CA GLU A 83 14.40 26.29 19.16
C GLU A 83 12.92 26.28 19.61
N ASP A 84 12.05 25.59 18.87
CA ASP A 84 10.60 25.63 19.06
C ASP A 84 9.93 24.24 19.07
N ASP A 85 10.71 23.17 19.07
CA ASP A 85 10.27 21.76 19.00
C ASP A 85 9.35 21.44 17.80
N SER A 86 9.31 22.30 16.77
CA SER A 86 8.54 22.04 15.57
C SER A 86 9.16 20.94 14.72
N ALA A 87 8.34 20.10 14.09
CA ALA A 87 8.81 19.00 13.24
C ALA A 87 8.48 19.26 11.77
N GLN A 88 9.49 19.18 10.91
CA GLN A 88 9.34 19.25 9.45
C GLN A 88 9.62 17.88 8.84
N ILE A 89 8.72 17.42 7.97
CA ILE A 89 8.92 16.17 7.22
C ILE A 89 9.94 16.42 6.11
N VAL A 90 10.98 15.58 6.07
CA VAL A 90 12.07 15.66 5.09
C VAL A 90 12.14 14.42 4.19
N GLY A 91 11.35 13.38 4.50
CA GLY A 91 11.23 12.23 3.63
C GLY A 91 10.05 11.34 3.96
N PHE A 92 9.45 10.79 2.91
CA PHE A 92 8.30 9.89 3.02
C PHE A 92 8.53 8.66 2.14
N HIS A 93 8.84 7.54 2.79
CA HIS A 93 9.09 6.27 2.12
C HIS A 93 8.00 5.26 2.41
N VAL A 94 7.76 4.39 1.43
CA VAL A 94 6.82 3.28 1.54
C VAL A 94 7.48 1.98 1.08
N ASP A 95 7.23 0.92 1.83
CA ASP A 95 7.47 -0.46 1.45
C ASP A 95 6.11 -1.15 1.34
N PRO A 96 5.58 -1.36 0.12
CA PRO A 96 4.33 -2.08 -0.07
C PRO A 96 4.57 -3.58 0.03
N TYR A 97 3.66 -4.28 0.71
CA TYR A 97 3.72 -5.74 0.78
C TYR A 97 2.34 -6.37 0.90
N ARG A 98 2.34 -7.68 0.72
CA ARG A 98 1.15 -8.52 0.90
C ARG A 98 1.19 -9.18 2.27
N PHE A 99 0.10 -9.07 3.01
CA PHE A 99 -0.16 -9.90 4.17
C PHE A 99 -1.18 -10.99 3.80
N GLY A 100 -0.69 -12.21 3.58
CA GLY A 100 -1.48 -13.38 3.13
C GLY A 100 -1.51 -13.60 1.61
N ASP A 101 -2.19 -14.68 1.18
CA ASP A 101 -2.34 -15.05 -0.23
C ASP A 101 -3.61 -14.43 -0.84
N ILE A 102 -3.55 -13.14 -1.13
CA ILE A 102 -4.65 -12.43 -1.81
C ILE A 102 -4.45 -12.54 -3.31
N LYS A 103 -5.30 -13.32 -3.96
CA LYS A 103 -5.29 -13.55 -5.40
C LYS A 103 -6.48 -12.87 -6.06
N ILE A 104 -6.25 -12.28 -7.22
CA ILE A 104 -7.35 -11.72 -8.01
C ILE A 104 -8.05 -12.84 -8.80
N GLY A 105 -9.33 -13.08 -8.51
CA GLY A 105 -10.20 -13.96 -9.30
C GLY A 105 -10.33 -15.41 -8.83
N GLU A 106 -9.73 -15.80 -7.70
CA GLU A 106 -10.14 -17.00 -6.97
C GLU A 106 -11.09 -16.57 -5.84
N SER A 107 -12.24 -17.23 -5.71
CA SER A 107 -13.22 -17.04 -4.63
C SER A 107 -12.70 -17.42 -3.24
N SER A 108 -11.41 -17.70 -3.11
CA SER A 108 -10.69 -17.91 -1.86
C SER A 108 -10.23 -16.57 -1.27
N PHE A 109 -11.18 -15.88 -0.63
CA PHE A 109 -10.99 -14.94 0.49
C PHE A 109 -9.58 -14.32 0.64
N GLY A 110 -9.22 -13.47 -0.31
CA GLY A 110 -8.08 -12.58 -0.16
C GLY A 110 -8.50 -11.31 0.59
N ASN A 111 -8.44 -11.31 1.92
CA ASN A 111 -8.81 -10.17 2.75
C ASN A 111 -7.96 -8.93 2.41
N LEU A 112 -8.46 -7.96 1.63
CA LEU A 112 -7.77 -6.68 1.43
C LEU A 112 -7.74 -5.93 2.77
N ARG A 113 -6.59 -5.99 3.46
CA ARG A 113 -6.37 -5.42 4.79
C ARG A 113 -5.71 -4.05 4.67
N LEU A 114 -6.48 -3.03 4.35
CA LEU A 114 -5.99 -1.65 4.45
C LEU A 114 -5.69 -1.36 5.92
N LEU A 115 -4.44 -1.08 6.29
CA LEU A 115 -4.18 -0.44 7.58
C LEU A 115 -4.57 1.03 7.47
N LYS A 116 -5.67 1.41 8.11
CA LYS A 116 -5.81 2.79 8.58
C LYS A 116 -4.89 2.94 9.79
N ASN A 117 -3.62 3.27 9.55
CA ASN A 117 -2.92 4.06 10.56
C ASN A 117 -3.43 5.50 10.39
N GLU A 118 -3.92 6.06 11.49
CA GLU A 118 -4.44 7.42 11.59
C GLU A 118 -3.37 8.44 11.19
N LEU A 119 -3.31 8.73 9.90
CA LEU A 119 -2.92 9.99 9.32
C LEU A 119 -3.92 10.18 8.18
N GLU A 120 -4.76 11.20 8.29
CA GLU A 120 -5.70 11.57 7.22
C GLU A 120 -4.90 11.97 5.97
N LEU A 121 -4.48 10.97 5.20
CA LEU A 121 -3.84 11.15 3.91
C LEU A 121 -4.94 11.15 2.87
N GLY A 122 -5.35 12.36 2.47
CA GLY A 122 -6.30 12.58 1.40
C GLY A 122 -5.83 11.88 0.13
N PHE A 123 -6.62 10.94 -0.36
CA PHE A 123 -6.48 10.39 -1.69
C PHE A 123 -6.90 11.47 -2.68
N ARG A 124 -5.92 12.10 -3.34
CA ARG A 124 -6.20 12.92 -4.52
C ARG A 124 -6.06 11.99 -5.73
N GLU A 125 -7.19 11.63 -6.34
CA GLU A 125 -7.17 11.07 -7.68
C GLU A 125 -6.69 12.20 -8.62
N GLY A 126 -5.58 11.95 -9.31
CA GLY A 126 -5.06 12.80 -10.38
C GLY A 126 -5.35 12.16 -11.72
#